data_AF-A0A3M1GG14-F1
#
_entry.id   AF-A0A3M1GG14-F1
#
_cell.length_a   1.000
_cell.length_b   1.000
_cell.length_c   1.000
_cell.angle_alpha   90.00
_cell.angle_beta   90.00
_cell.angle_gamma   90.00
#
_symmetry.space_group_name_H-M   'P 1'
#
loop_
_entity.id
_entity.type
_entity.pdbx_description
1 polymer ?
#
loop_
_entity_poly.entity_id
_entity_poly.type
_entity_poly.pdbx_seq_one_letter_code
_entity_poly.pdbx_strand_id
1 'polypeptide(L)'
;MPESIRLYLLHHAEAVRPDDPSAPLSPRGEAQVRALAAFLEKSGPPAVERVWHSPWAAPRETTDRLCDHLGIAATRREIAGLLPGAEVRGIARRLSGFGYPLMVVGHMPHLGRLVSVLV
;
A
#
# COMPACT_ATOMS: atom_id res chain seq x y z
N MET A 1 27.28 -1.00 -8.28
CA MET A 1 26.01 -1.64 -8.65
C MET A 1 24.92 -0.58 -8.48
N PRO A 2 24.09 -0.25 -9.48
CA PRO A 2 22.95 0.61 -9.22
C PRO A 2 22.07 -0.08 -8.18
N GLU A 3 21.63 0.65 -7.16
CA GLU A 3 20.73 0.10 -6.15
C GLU A 3 19.44 -0.40 -6.81
N SER A 4 19.08 -1.66 -6.54
CA SER A 4 17.80 -2.23 -6.97
C SER A 4 16.67 -1.44 -6.29
N ILE A 5 15.87 -0.72 -7.06
CA ILE A 5 14.73 0.01 -6.52
C ILE A 5 13.61 -0.97 -6.16
N ARG A 6 13.12 -0.94 -4.91
CA ARG A 6 12.11 -1.87 -4.41
C ARG A 6 10.71 -1.27 -4.46
N LEU A 7 9.78 -2.01 -5.05
CA LEU A 7 8.33 -1.72 -5.02
C LEU A 7 7.64 -2.74 -4.12
N TYR A 8 6.96 -2.26 -3.08
CA TYR A 8 6.13 -3.07 -2.19
C TYR A 8 4.66 -2.85 -2.55
N LEU A 9 3.93 -3.93 -2.81
CA LEU A 9 2.48 -3.87 -3.05
C LEU A 9 1.76 -4.51 -1.86
N LEU A 10 0.84 -3.77 -1.27
CA LEU A 10 0.10 -4.18 -0.08
C LEU A 10 -1.40 -4.04 -0.31
N HIS A 11 -2.12 -5.15 -0.12
CA HIS A 11 -3.57 -5.07 0.02
C HIS A 11 -3.93 -4.47 1.38
N HIS A 12 -4.94 -3.60 1.43
CA HIS A 12 -5.40 -3.05 2.70
C HIS A 12 -5.89 -4.17 3.66
N ALA A 13 -5.84 -3.89 4.96
CA ALA A 13 -6.38 -4.78 5.97
C ALA A 13 -7.91 -4.76 5.97
N GLU A 14 -8.53 -5.74 6.63
CA GLU A 14 -10.00 -5.90 6.62
C GLU A 14 -10.75 -4.63 7.08
N ALA A 15 -11.72 -4.19 6.27
CA ALA A 15 -12.61 -3.08 6.57
C ALA A 15 -13.90 -3.57 7.23
N VAL A 16 -14.58 -2.72 8.01
CA VAL A 16 -15.90 -3.04 8.60
C VAL A 16 -16.93 -3.34 7.51
N ARG A 17 -16.87 -2.62 6.39
CA ARG A 17 -17.72 -2.81 5.21
C ARG A 17 -16.87 -2.66 3.95
N PRO A 18 -16.43 -3.78 3.33
CA PRO A 18 -15.46 -3.75 2.22
C PRO A 18 -15.85 -2.90 1.01
N ASP A 19 -17.15 -2.81 0.70
CA ASP A 19 -17.65 -2.09 -0.47
C ASP A 19 -17.92 -0.59 -0.22
N ASP A 20 -17.68 -0.11 1.00
CA ASP A 20 -17.89 1.30 1.36
C ASP A 20 -16.54 2.06 1.40
N PRO A 21 -16.36 3.06 0.52
CA PRO A 21 -15.15 3.88 0.47
C PRO A 21 -14.76 4.54 1.79
N SER A 22 -15.74 4.79 2.66
CA SER A 22 -15.57 5.48 3.95
C SER A 22 -15.41 4.52 5.13
N ALA A 23 -15.56 3.22 4.91
CA ALA A 23 -15.52 2.25 5.99
C ALA A 23 -14.10 2.14 6.58
N PRO A 24 -13.95 2.29 7.90
CA PRO A 24 -12.66 2.15 8.57
C PRO A 24 -12.24 0.68 8.64
N LEU A 25 -11.05 0.43 9.17
CA LEU A 25 -10.63 -0.94 9.50
C LEU A 25 -11.55 -1.58 10.55
N SER A 26 -11.80 -2.87 10.40
CA SER A 26 -12.45 -3.67 11.45
C SER A 26 -11.47 -3.91 12.61
N PRO A 27 -11.93 -4.31 13.80
CA PRO A 27 -11.03 -4.73 14.89
C PRO A 27 -10.06 -5.84 14.47
N ARG A 28 -10.51 -6.74 13.56
CA ARG A 28 -9.67 -7.77 12.94
C ARG A 28 -8.67 -7.15 11.96
N GLY A 29 -9.08 -6.19 11.14
CA GLY A 29 -8.19 -5.43 10.27
C GLY A 29 -7.07 -4.72 11.02
N GLU A 30 -7.39 -4.06 12.14
CA GLU A 30 -6.36 -3.46 12.98
C GLU A 30 -5.38 -4.50 13.56
N ALA A 31 -5.89 -5.67 13.96
CA ALA A 31 -5.05 -6.76 14.43
C ALA A 31 -4.13 -7.31 13.33
N GLN A 32 -4.61 -7.37 12.07
CA GLN A 32 -3.79 -7.74 10.91
C GLN A 32 -2.64 -6.75 10.70
N VAL A 33 -2.92 -5.44 10.78
CA VAL A 33 -1.86 -4.42 10.64
C VAL A 33 -0.81 -4.56 11.75
N ARG A 34 -1.24 -4.75 13.00
CA ARG A 34 -0.32 -4.97 14.14
C ARG A 34 0.54 -6.21 13.94
N ALA A 35 -0.06 -7.32 13.51
CA ALA A 35 0.67 -8.57 13.26
C ALA A 35 1.69 -8.41 12.13
N LEU A 36 1.31 -7.73 11.04
CA LEU A 36 2.20 -7.44 9.92
C LEU A 36 3.37 -6.53 10.36
N ALA A 37 3.09 -5.48 11.12
CA ALA A 37 4.12 -4.59 11.64
C ALA A 37 5.14 -5.37 12.51
N ALA A 38 4.66 -6.14 13.48
CA ALA A 38 5.52 -6.94 14.35
C ALA A 38 6.36 -7.99 13.58
N PHE A 39 5.84 -8.53 12.48
CA PHE A 39 6.59 -9.42 11.59
C PHE A 39 7.69 -8.68 10.83
N LEU A 40 7.37 -7.50 10.28
CA LEU A 40 8.31 -6.70 9.49
C LEU A 40 9.41 -6.08 10.35
N GLU A 41 9.13 -5.67 11.59
CA GLU A 41 10.16 -5.21 12.54
C GLU A 41 11.25 -6.26 12.74
N LYS A 42 10.85 -7.52 12.91
CA LYS A 42 11.77 -8.65 13.13
C LYS A 42 12.55 -9.03 11.87
N SER A 43 11.95 -8.81 10.69
CA SER A 43 12.51 -9.23 9.41
C SER A 43 13.30 -8.12 8.71
N GLY A 44 13.31 -6.91 9.27
CA GLY A 44 13.83 -5.69 8.65
C GLY A 44 12.70 -4.89 8.00
N PRO A 45 12.32 -3.72 8.56
CA PRO A 45 11.22 -2.94 8.01
C PRO A 45 11.52 -2.44 6.59
N PRO A 46 10.50 -2.28 5.73
CA PRO A 46 10.68 -1.73 4.39
C PRO A 46 11.34 -0.35 4.44
N ALA A 47 12.52 -0.23 3.84
CA ALA A 47 13.14 1.07 3.59
C ALA A 47 12.47 1.71 2.38
N VAL A 48 11.39 2.46 2.62
CA VAL A 48 10.62 3.18 1.59
C VAL A 48 10.73 4.69 1.78
N GLU A 49 10.91 5.44 0.68
CA GLU A 49 10.90 6.90 0.70
C GLU A 49 9.46 7.44 0.68
N ARG A 50 8.57 6.72 -0.01
CA ARG A 50 7.17 7.13 -0.22
C ARG A 50 6.22 5.98 -0.03
N VAL A 51 5.00 6.33 0.37
CA VAL A 51 3.85 5.44 0.37
C VAL A 51 2.74 6.07 -0.44
N TRP A 52 2.26 5.35 -1.44
CA TRP A 52 1.07 5.71 -2.19
C TRP A 52 -0.09 4.84 -1.73
N HIS A 53 -1.26 5.43 -1.53
CA HIS A 53 -2.44 4.65 -1.17
C HIS A 53 -3.67 5.09 -1.94
N SER A 54 -4.62 4.19 -2.05
CA SER A 54 -5.97 4.51 -2.52
C SER A 54 -6.62 5.58 -1.62
N PRO A 55 -7.46 6.47 -2.17
CA PRO A 55 -8.21 7.46 -1.39
C PRO A 55 -9.25 6.87 -0.42
N TRP A 56 -9.62 5.60 -0.55
CA TRP A 56 -10.55 4.94 0.39
C TRP A 56 -9.95 4.81 1.80
N ALA A 57 -10.83 4.80 2.81
CA ALA A 57 -10.45 4.82 4.23
C ALA A 57 -9.58 3.62 4.64
N ALA A 58 -9.95 2.39 4.28
CA ALA A 58 -9.20 1.21 4.70
C ALA A 58 -7.74 1.16 4.21
N PRO A 59 -7.41 1.46 2.92
CA PRO A 59 -6.02 1.64 2.48
C PRO A 59 -5.28 2.75 3.24
N ARG A 60 -5.92 3.92 3.44
CA ARG A 60 -5.33 5.04 4.18
C ARG A 60 -5.00 4.65 5.62
N GLU A 61 -5.95 4.07 6.36
CA GLU A 61 -5.74 3.62 7.73
C GLU A 61 -4.71 2.49 7.83
N THR A 62 -4.68 1.57 6.87
CA THR A 62 -3.65 0.54 6.78
C THR A 62 -2.27 1.17 6.64
N THR A 63 -2.12 2.14 5.72
CA THR A 63 -0.89 2.90 5.53
C THR A 63 -0.47 3.63 6.79
N ASP A 64 -1.38 4.40 7.38
CA ASP A 64 -1.06 5.24 8.53
C ASP A 64 -0.59 4.39 9.70
N ARG A 65 -1.39 3.38 10.07
CA ARG A 65 -1.08 2.49 11.18
C ARG A 65 0.21 1.72 10.92
N LEU A 66 0.39 1.13 9.74
CA LEU A 66 1.59 0.34 9.45
C LEU A 66 2.86 1.20 9.55
N CYS A 67 2.84 2.39 8.95
CA CYS A 67 3.97 3.31 9.03
C CYS A 67 4.24 3.78 10.46
N ASP A 68 3.20 4.06 11.24
CA ASP A 68 3.34 4.51 12.64
C ASP A 68 3.93 3.41 13.53
N HIS A 69 3.49 2.15 13.38
CA HIS A 69 4.08 1.03 14.12
C HIS A 69 5.55 0.83 13.75
N LEU A 70 5.88 0.88 12.45
CA LEU A 70 7.23 0.62 11.96
C LEU A 70 8.19 1.82 12.05
N GLY A 71 7.72 2.99 12.50
CA GLY A 71 8.52 4.22 12.52
C GLY A 71 8.93 4.70 11.12
N ILE A 72 8.15 4.38 10.08
CA ILE A 72 8.46 4.76 8.69
C ILE A 72 8.09 6.23 8.46
N ALA A 73 9.09 7.07 8.26
CA ALA A 73 8.97 8.52 8.01
C ALA A 73 8.66 8.88 6.54
N ALA A 74 8.17 7.94 5.74
CA ALA A 74 7.91 8.12 4.32
C ALA A 74 6.78 9.12 4.04
N THR A 75 6.90 9.88 2.95
CA THR A 75 5.81 10.76 2.52
C THR A 75 4.63 9.94 2.01
N ARG A 76 3.44 10.17 2.58
CA ARG A 76 2.19 9.49 2.25
C ARG A 76 1.43 10.30 1.20
N ARG A 77 0.94 9.66 0.14
CA ARG A 77 0.19 10.34 -0.93
C ARG A 77 -1.01 9.53 -1.40
N GLU A 78 -2.16 10.19 -1.48
CA GLU A 78 -3.35 9.65 -2.11
C GLU A 78 -3.22 9.63 -3.64
N ILE A 79 -3.53 8.50 -4.25
CA ILE A 79 -3.47 8.30 -5.70
C ILE A 79 -4.80 7.72 -6.19
N ALA A 80 -5.58 8.52 -6.94
CA ALA A 80 -6.85 8.08 -7.53
C ALA A 80 -6.72 6.84 -8.43
N GLY A 81 -5.58 6.67 -9.09
CA GLY A 81 -5.25 5.49 -9.89
C GLY A 81 -5.04 4.19 -9.10
N LEU A 82 -5.24 4.21 -7.78
CA LEU A 82 -5.22 3.03 -6.91
C LEU A 82 -6.63 2.61 -6.43
N LEU A 83 -7.69 3.33 -6.83
CA LEU A 83 -9.07 2.90 -6.60
C LEU A 83 -9.32 1.52 -7.22
N PRO A 84 -10.23 0.69 -6.65
CA PRO A 84 -10.42 -0.69 -7.09
C PRO A 84 -10.85 -0.82 -8.56
N GLY A 85 -11.60 0.17 -9.07
CA GLY A 85 -12.05 0.24 -10.46
C GLY A 85 -11.15 1.07 -11.39
N ALA A 86 -9.97 1.53 -10.93
CA ALA A 86 -9.09 2.35 -11.75
C ALA A 86 -8.40 1.57 -12.87
N GLU A 87 -8.06 2.28 -13.95
CA GLU A 87 -7.30 1.73 -15.07
C GLU A 87 -5.83 1.49 -14.70
N VAL A 88 -5.43 0.23 -14.71
CA VAL A 88 -4.10 -0.24 -14.28
C VAL A 88 -2.96 0.36 -15.13
N ARG A 89 -3.19 0.54 -16.44
CA ARG A 89 -2.17 1.07 -17.37
C ARG A 89 -1.71 2.49 -16.99
N GLY A 90 -2.58 3.28 -16.36
CA GLY A 90 -2.24 4.64 -15.93
C GLY A 90 -1.21 4.63 -14.80
N ILE A 91 -1.45 3.83 -13.76
CA ILE A 91 -0.53 3.70 -12.64
C ILE A 91 0.75 2.93 -13.02
N ALA A 92 0.65 1.91 -13.87
CA ALA A 92 1.82 1.18 -14.36
C ALA A 92 2.82 2.10 -15.07
N ARG A 93 2.35 3.02 -15.93
CA ARG A 93 3.23 4.02 -16.58
C ARG A 93 3.88 5.00 -15.61
N ARG A 94 3.19 5.34 -14.51
CA ARG A 94 3.77 6.18 -13.44
C ARG A 94 4.84 5.41 -12.66
N LEU A 95 4.64 4.12 -12.47
CA LEU A 95 5.61 3.24 -11.82
C LEU A 95 6.80 2.93 -12.73
N SER A 96 6.64 2.77 -14.04
CA SER A 96 7.81 2.54 -14.93
C SER A 96 8.84 3.68 -14.91
N GLY A 97 8.48 4.87 -14.41
CA GLY A 97 9.39 5.99 -14.17
C GLY A 97 9.75 6.23 -12.71
N PHE A 98 9.46 5.30 -11.77
CA PHE A 98 9.80 5.49 -10.35
C PHE A 98 11.31 5.35 -10.14
N GLY A 99 11.90 6.30 -9.39
CA GLY A 99 13.33 6.36 -9.11
C GLY A 99 13.70 6.11 -7.64
N TYR A 100 12.74 5.71 -6.80
CA TYR A 100 12.90 5.58 -5.35
C TYR A 100 12.12 4.39 -4.79
N PRO A 101 12.54 3.81 -3.66
CA PRO A 101 11.80 2.75 -2.98
C PRO A 101 10.39 3.21 -2.57
N LEU A 102 9.37 2.44 -2.95
CA LEU A 102 7.96 2.83 -2.87
C LEU A 102 7.11 1.70 -2.30
N MET A 103 6.19 2.03 -1.40
CA MET A 103 5.07 1.16 -1.03
C MET A 103 3.77 1.66 -1.68
N VAL A 104 2.97 0.74 -2.21
CA VAL A 104 1.63 1.00 -2.77
C VAL A 104 0.62 0.20 -1.97
N VAL A 105 -0.38 0.88 -1.40
CA VAL A 105 -1.47 0.27 -0.64
C VAL A 105 -2.80 0.43 -1.37
N GLY A 106 -3.46 -0.69 -1.69
CA GLY A 106 -4.66 -0.69 -2.53
C GLY A 106 -5.50 -1.95 -2.40
N HIS A 107 -6.19 -2.30 -3.49
CA HIS A 107 -7.28 -3.29 -3.50
C HIS A 107 -6.99 -4.47 -4.43
N MET A 108 -7.56 -5.63 -4.11
CA MET A 108 -7.69 -6.72 -5.07
C MET A 108 -8.99 -6.58 -5.86
N PRO A 109 -9.03 -6.96 -7.15
CA PRO A 109 -7.95 -7.56 -7.95
C PRO A 109 -6.99 -6.52 -8.59
N HIS A 110 -7.20 -5.22 -8.37
CA HIS A 110 -6.43 -4.14 -9.02
C HIS A 110 -4.90 -4.30 -8.84
N LEU A 111 -4.42 -4.59 -7.64
CA LEU A 111 -2.99 -4.83 -7.39
C LEU A 111 -2.46 -6.05 -8.13
N GLY A 112 -3.24 -7.14 -8.21
CA GLY A 112 -2.85 -8.33 -8.98
C GLY A 112 -2.70 -8.03 -10.47
N ARG A 113 -3.64 -7.27 -11.04
CA ARG A 113 -3.54 -6.79 -12.43
C ARG A 113 -2.38 -5.82 -12.63
N LEU A 114 -2.05 -5.01 -11.63
CA LEU A 114 -0.90 -4.11 -11.68
C LEU A 114 0.42 -4.88 -11.77
N VAL A 115 0.61 -5.91 -10.95
CA VAL A 115 1.80 -6.76 -11.03
C VAL A 115 1.94 -7.36 -12.43
N SER A 116 0.86 -7.90 -13.02
CA SER A 116 0.93 -8.55 -14.32
C SER A 116 1.31 -7.62 -15.49
N VAL A 117 1.31 -6.31 -15.30
CA VAL A 117 1.77 -5.33 -16.30
C VAL A 117 3.21 -4.87 -16.03
N LEU A 118 3.72 -5.10 -14.82
CA LEU A 118 5.06 -4.69 -14.38
C LEU A 118 6.13 -5.79 -14.55
N VAL A 119 5.73 -7.07 -14.63
CA VAL A 119 6.62 -8.23 -14.80
C VAL A 119 6.31 -9.04 -16.05
#